data_AF-A0A1X1JF93-F1
#
_entry.id   AF-A0A1X1JF93-F1
#
_cell.length_a   1.000
_cell.length_b   1.000
_cell.length_c   1.000
_cell.angle_alpha   90.00
_cell.angle_beta   90.00
_cell.angle_gamma   90.00
#
_symmetry.space_group_name_H-M   'P 1'
#
loop_
_entity.id
_entity.type
_entity.pdbx_description
1 polymer ?
#
loop_
_entity_poly.entity_id
_entity_poly.type
_entity_poly.pdbx_seq_one_letter_code
_entity_poly.pdbx_strand_id
1 'polypeptide(L)'
;MERSKLTWEEVIKFEEIKGYGQQIWRHNGQYYLVADEGGIAEQRVVYELPLELFQLLDSGTKTMVDIHYKLQNDEWPSTEEERKASEKKWIEEGLTPLIANPKSREYFTQEELEKLIPLAEQKWIDWKGKLPDNYVSPLDKD
;
A
#
# COMPACT_ATOMS: atom_id res chain seq x y z
N MET A 1 1.24 -17.63 -0.93
CA MET A 1 -0.06 -18.33 -0.96
C MET A 1 -0.62 -18.27 -2.38
N GLU A 2 -1.32 -19.32 -2.82
CA GLU A 2 -1.83 -19.42 -4.21
C GLU A 2 -3.33 -19.09 -4.27
N ARG A 3 -3.78 -18.58 -5.42
CA ARG A 3 -5.22 -18.40 -5.70
C ARG A 3 -5.93 -19.75 -5.67
N SER A 4 -7.14 -19.79 -5.14
CA SER A 4 -7.92 -21.02 -5.19
C SER A 4 -8.24 -21.39 -6.64
N LYS A 5 -8.35 -22.68 -6.94
CA LYS A 5 -8.88 -23.16 -8.22
C LYS A 5 -10.40 -22.98 -8.32
N LEU A 6 -11.05 -22.64 -7.21
CA LEU A 6 -12.50 -22.43 -7.12
C LEU A 6 -12.90 -21.08 -7.72
N THR A 7 -14.05 -21.08 -8.38
CA THR A 7 -14.68 -19.88 -8.93
C THR A 7 -15.69 -19.28 -7.95
N TRP A 8 -16.05 -18.01 -8.16
CA TRP A 8 -17.12 -17.37 -7.39
C TRP A 8 -18.46 -18.12 -7.49
N GLU A 9 -18.78 -18.68 -8.66
CA GLU A 9 -20.01 -19.44 -8.92
C GLU A 9 -20.11 -20.73 -8.09
N GLU A 10 -18.96 -21.26 -7.67
CA GLU A 10 -18.88 -22.38 -6.74
C GLU A 10 -18.97 -21.91 -5.29
N VAL A 11 -18.23 -20.86 -4.92
CA VAL A 11 -18.14 -20.37 -3.54
C VAL A 11 -19.43 -19.74 -3.04
N ILE A 12 -20.20 -19.08 -3.90
CA ILE A 12 -21.49 -18.46 -3.51
C ILE A 12 -22.50 -19.48 -2.94
N LYS A 13 -22.31 -20.78 -3.21
CA LYS A 13 -23.15 -21.87 -2.67
C LYS A 13 -22.75 -22.30 -1.25
N PHE A 14 -21.61 -21.81 -0.76
CA PHE A 14 -21.09 -22.14 0.56
C PHE A 14 -21.77 -21.30 1.66
N GLU A 15 -21.41 -21.54 2.92
CA GLU A 15 -21.93 -20.78 4.05
C GLU A 15 -21.24 -19.41 4.11
N GLU A 16 -22.00 -18.33 3.93
CA GLU A 16 -21.49 -16.97 4.14
C GLU A 16 -21.29 -16.69 5.64
N ILE A 17 -20.08 -16.29 6.02
CA ILE A 17 -19.81 -15.82 7.38
C ILE A 17 -20.24 -14.35 7.48
N LYS A 18 -21.28 -14.11 8.28
CA LYS A 18 -21.82 -12.77 8.50
C LYS A 18 -20.84 -11.89 9.27
N GLY A 19 -20.92 -10.59 9.06
CA GLY A 19 -20.03 -9.58 9.68
C GLY A 19 -18.89 -9.11 8.77
N TYR A 20 -18.66 -9.75 7.62
CA TYR A 20 -17.56 -9.44 6.69
C TYR A 20 -18.04 -9.04 5.29
N GLY A 21 -19.22 -8.44 5.16
CA GLY A 21 -19.67 -7.83 3.90
C GLY A 21 -19.78 -8.77 2.69
N GLN A 22 -20.16 -10.05 2.88
CA GLN A 22 -20.21 -11.09 1.84
C GLN A 22 -18.85 -11.48 1.24
N GLN A 23 -17.75 -11.22 1.95
CA GLN A 23 -16.40 -11.55 1.47
C GLN A 23 -15.89 -12.88 2.05
N ILE A 24 -16.42 -13.36 3.18
CA ILE A 24 -15.94 -14.57 3.84
C ILE A 24 -16.95 -15.70 3.71
N TRP A 25 -16.47 -16.85 3.25
CA TRP A 25 -17.27 -18.04 3.00
C TRP A 25 -16.62 -19.26 3.64
N ARG A 26 -17.43 -20.25 4.04
CA ARG A 26 -16.96 -21.46 4.70
C ARG A 26 -17.55 -22.72 4.07
N HIS A 27 -16.69 -23.70 3.83
CA HIS A 27 -17.09 -25.02 3.36
C HIS A 27 -16.17 -26.10 3.93
N ASN A 28 -16.75 -27.15 4.51
CA ASN A 28 -16.03 -28.28 5.11
C ASN A 28 -14.90 -27.87 6.09
N GLY A 29 -15.13 -26.81 6.88
CA GLY A 29 -14.15 -26.30 7.85
C GLY A 29 -13.03 -25.44 7.26
N GLN A 30 -12.98 -25.29 5.93
CA GLN A 30 -12.07 -24.38 5.23
C GLN A 30 -12.77 -23.04 4.98
N TYR A 31 -12.03 -21.94 5.15
CA TYR A 31 -12.51 -20.59 4.86
C TYR A 31 -11.99 -20.12 3.51
N TYR A 32 -12.75 -19.21 2.89
CA TYR A 32 -12.46 -18.61 1.61
C TYR A 32 -12.70 -17.10 1.68
N LEU A 33 -11.80 -16.34 1.08
CA LEU A 33 -11.94 -14.91 0.87
C LEU A 33 -12.32 -14.64 -0.58
N VAL A 34 -13.36 -13.85 -0.80
CA VAL A 34 -13.77 -13.34 -2.11
C VAL A 34 -13.48 -11.85 -2.18
N ALA A 35 -12.66 -11.46 -3.16
CA ALA A 35 -12.27 -10.09 -3.41
C ALA A 35 -12.57 -9.69 -4.85
N ASP A 36 -13.05 -8.47 -5.06
CA ASP A 36 -13.17 -7.87 -6.39
C ASP A 36 -11.81 -7.23 -6.75
N GLU A 37 -11.19 -7.67 -7.84
CA GLU A 37 -9.88 -7.20 -8.33
C GLU A 37 -9.98 -6.70 -9.78
N GLY A 38 -9.03 -5.88 -10.25
CA GLY A 38 -8.93 -5.56 -11.69
C GLY A 38 -9.33 -4.14 -12.10
N GLY A 39 -9.63 -3.26 -11.14
CA GLY A 39 -9.79 -1.82 -11.37
C GLY A 39 -10.94 -1.49 -12.32
N ILE A 40 -10.63 -1.29 -13.62
CA ILE A 40 -11.62 -0.93 -14.66
C ILE A 40 -12.48 -2.14 -15.05
N ALA A 41 -11.94 -3.36 -14.93
CA ALA A 41 -12.67 -4.59 -15.16
C ALA A 41 -12.60 -5.46 -13.90
N GLU A 42 -13.53 -5.21 -12.98
CA GLU A 42 -13.63 -5.95 -11.73
C GLU A 42 -13.96 -7.43 -11.99
N GLN A 43 -13.12 -8.32 -11.47
CA GLN A 43 -13.30 -9.76 -11.46
C GLN A 43 -13.31 -10.25 -10.03
N ARG A 44 -14.22 -11.17 -9.71
CA ARG A 44 -14.25 -11.83 -8.41
C ARG A 44 -13.21 -12.93 -8.35
N VAL A 45 -12.24 -12.74 -7.46
CA VAL A 45 -11.17 -13.70 -7.20
C VAL A 45 -11.45 -14.39 -5.87
N VAL A 46 -11.25 -15.71 -5.85
CA VAL A 46 -11.39 -16.52 -4.65
C VAL A 46 -10.00 -16.93 -4.16
N TYR A 47 -9.76 -16.68 -2.88
CA TYR A 47 -8.57 -17.13 -2.17
C TYR A 47 -8.96 -18.16 -1.12
N GLU A 48 -8.11 -19.17 -0.95
CA GLU A 48 -8.17 -20.01 0.24
C GLU A 48 -7.70 -19.17 1.43
N LEU A 49 -8.50 -19.14 2.49
CA LEU A 49 -8.19 -18.39 3.71
C LEU A 49 -7.84 -19.38 4.83
N PRO A 50 -6.55 -19.54 5.17
CA PRO A 50 -6.12 -20.35 6.31
C PRO A 50 -6.79 -19.90 7.61
N LEU A 51 -7.06 -20.85 8.50
CA LEU A 51 -7.69 -20.57 9.80
C LEU A 51 -6.91 -19.51 10.61
N GLU A 52 -5.57 -19.54 10.58
CA GLU A 52 -4.72 -18.57 11.27
C GLU A 52 -4.94 -17.13 10.77
N LEU A 53 -5.09 -16.95 9.46
CA LEU A 53 -5.38 -15.66 8.86
C LEU A 53 -6.81 -15.20 9.17
N PHE A 54 -7.77 -16.12 9.16
CA PHE A 54 -9.14 -15.83 9.59
C PHE A 54 -9.19 -15.39 11.07
N GLN A 55 -8.44 -16.03 11.96
CA GLN A 55 -8.38 -15.65 13.37
C GLN A 55 -7.80 -14.25 13.59
N LEU A 56 -6.77 -13.85 12.82
CA LEU A 56 -6.22 -12.49 12.88
C LEU A 56 -7.23 -11.42 12.42
N LEU A 57 -8.07 -11.79 11.45
CA LEU A 57 -9.17 -10.94 10.97
C LEU A 57 -10.30 -10.84 12.00
N ASP A 58 -10.72 -11.98 12.56
CA ASP A 58 -11.80 -12.07 13.56
C ASP A 58 -11.42 -11.35 14.87
N SER A 59 -10.15 -11.44 15.28
CA SER A 59 -9.65 -10.72 16.45
C SER A 59 -9.45 -9.22 16.22
N GLY A 60 -9.58 -8.74 14.97
CA GLY A 60 -9.29 -7.34 14.59
C GLY A 60 -7.81 -6.97 14.59
N THR A 61 -6.91 -7.95 14.69
CA THR A 61 -5.45 -7.72 14.65
C THR A 61 -5.00 -7.31 13.24
N LYS A 62 -5.67 -7.82 12.22
CA LYS A 62 -5.43 -7.52 10.82
C LYS A 62 -6.74 -7.18 10.12
N THR A 63 -6.66 -6.24 9.19
CA THR A 63 -7.81 -5.83 8.39
C THR A 63 -8.01 -6.76 7.20
N MET A 64 -9.21 -6.71 6.58
CA MET A 64 -9.47 -7.45 5.33
C MET A 64 -8.45 -7.13 4.24
N VAL A 65 -8.02 -5.86 4.18
CA VAL A 65 -7.00 -5.38 3.24
C VAL A 65 -5.65 -6.05 3.51
N ASP A 66 -5.24 -6.16 4.78
CA ASP A 66 -3.99 -6.83 5.15
C ASP A 66 -4.00 -8.31 4.78
N ILE A 67 -5.12 -8.98 5.06
CA ILE A 67 -5.30 -10.40 4.74
C ILE A 67 -5.27 -10.61 3.23
N HIS A 68 -5.99 -9.79 2.46
CA HIS A 68 -6.00 -9.87 1.00
C HIS A 68 -4.60 -9.64 0.41
N TYR A 69 -3.89 -8.61 0.88
CA TYR A 69 -2.51 -8.34 0.47
C TYR A 69 -1.57 -9.51 0.81
N LYS A 70 -1.72 -10.12 1.99
CA LYS A 70 -0.95 -11.30 2.41
C LYS A 70 -1.24 -12.53 1.55
N LEU A 71 -2.49 -12.75 1.17
CA LEU A 71 -2.86 -13.86 0.29
C LEU A 71 -2.32 -13.65 -1.13
N GLN A 72 -2.30 -12.41 -1.62
CA GLN A 72 -1.84 -12.07 -2.97
C GLN A 72 -0.31 -12.05 -3.10
N ASN A 73 0.39 -11.44 -2.14
CA ASN A 73 1.83 -11.17 -2.23
C ASN A 73 2.67 -12.07 -1.31
N ASP A 74 2.04 -12.90 -0.49
CA ASP A 74 2.69 -13.73 0.54
C ASP A 74 3.48 -12.92 1.60
N GLU A 75 3.25 -11.61 1.68
CA GLU A 75 3.88 -10.68 2.62
C GLU A 75 2.81 -9.82 3.29
N TRP A 76 3.03 -9.35 4.53
CA TRP A 76 2.11 -8.35 5.09
C TRP A 76 2.34 -7.02 4.40
N PRO A 77 1.28 -6.20 4.16
CA PRO A 77 1.52 -4.85 3.70
C PRO A 77 2.37 -4.15 4.77
N SER A 78 3.35 -3.37 4.33
CA SER A 78 4.12 -2.51 5.22
C SER A 78 3.15 -1.66 6.02
N THR A 79 3.37 -1.55 7.33
CA THR A 79 2.60 -0.61 8.14
C THR A 79 2.73 0.80 7.56
N GLU A 80 1.77 1.69 7.85
CA GLU A 80 1.86 3.07 7.38
C GLU A 80 3.18 3.74 7.79
N GLU A 81 3.73 3.37 8.95
CA GLU A 81 5.06 3.83 9.39
C GLU A 81 6.20 3.26 8.55
N GLU A 82 6.19 1.96 8.23
CA GLU A 82 7.19 1.34 7.35
C GLU A 82 7.10 1.85 5.91
N ARG A 83 5.89 2.12 5.41
CA ARG A 83 5.65 2.73 4.10
C ARG A 83 6.20 4.15 4.07
N LYS A 84 5.88 4.97 5.08
CA LYS A 84 6.44 6.32 5.27
C LYS A 84 7.96 6.30 5.36
N ALA A 85 8.54 5.36 6.11
CA ALA A 85 9.99 5.23 6.23
C ALA A 85 10.64 4.82 4.91
N SER A 86 10.02 3.91 4.15
CA SER A 86 10.50 3.47 2.83
C SER A 86 10.41 4.60 1.81
N GLU A 87 9.31 5.34 1.77
CA GLU A 87 9.16 6.54 0.93
C GLU A 87 10.17 7.61 1.32
N LYS A 88 10.32 7.89 2.62
CA LYS A 88 11.31 8.84 3.12
C LYS A 88 12.70 8.47 2.64
N LYS A 89 13.10 7.20 2.77
CA LYS A 89 14.41 6.71 2.31
C LYS A 89 14.58 6.83 0.79
N TRP A 90 13.57 6.47 0.01
CA TRP A 90 13.61 6.62 -1.44
C TRP A 90 13.73 8.09 -1.88
N ILE A 91 13.04 9.00 -1.18
CA ILE A 91 13.14 10.45 -1.42
C ILE A 91 14.52 10.97 -1.01
N GLU A 92 15.09 10.50 0.09
CA GLU A 92 16.43 10.89 0.55
C GLU A 92 17.53 10.46 -0.44
N GLU A 93 17.45 9.24 -0.98
CA GLU A 93 18.40 8.74 -1.98
C GLU A 93 18.20 9.42 -3.36
N GLY A 94 16.93 9.63 -3.73
CA GLY A 94 16.55 10.20 -5.02
C GLY A 94 16.76 11.70 -5.10
N LEU A 95 16.42 12.45 -4.05
CA LEU A 95 16.35 13.91 -3.91
C LEU A 95 15.41 14.63 -4.89
N THR A 96 15.30 14.16 -6.12
CA THR A 96 14.39 14.66 -7.18
C THR A 96 12.95 14.89 -6.70
N PRO A 97 12.33 14.01 -5.87
CA PRO A 97 10.95 14.24 -5.42
C PRO A 97 10.79 15.52 -4.59
N LEU A 98 11.81 15.94 -3.82
CA LEU A 98 11.77 17.17 -3.01
C LEU A 98 11.56 18.44 -3.86
N ILE A 99 11.96 18.39 -5.13
CA ILE A 99 11.79 19.47 -6.10
C ILE A 99 10.48 19.29 -6.89
N ALA A 100 10.20 18.08 -7.39
CA ALA A 100 9.05 17.81 -8.25
C ALA A 100 7.69 17.87 -7.52
N ASN A 101 7.64 17.45 -6.25
CA ASN A 101 6.40 17.30 -5.50
C ASN A 101 6.56 17.86 -4.07
N PRO A 102 6.03 19.06 -3.78
CA PRO A 102 6.11 19.65 -2.44
C PRO A 102 5.58 18.77 -1.31
N LYS A 103 4.62 17.87 -1.58
CA LYS A 103 4.10 16.94 -0.57
C LYS A 103 5.14 15.94 -0.06
N SER A 104 6.16 15.64 -0.85
CA SER A 104 7.22 14.73 -0.42
C SER A 104 8.06 15.32 0.72
N ARG A 105 7.96 16.63 0.97
CA ARG A 105 8.64 17.33 2.06
C ARG A 105 7.98 17.05 3.41
N GLU A 106 6.70 16.66 3.42
CA GLU A 106 5.95 16.33 4.64
C GLU A 106 6.51 15.10 5.39
N TYR A 107 7.34 14.28 4.71
CA TYR A 107 8.03 13.14 5.32
C TYR A 107 9.29 13.51 6.11
N PHE A 108 9.72 14.77 6.08
CA PHE A 108 10.98 15.24 6.66
C PHE A 108 10.75 16.35 7.68
N THR A 109 11.64 16.43 8.66
CA THR A 109 11.72 17.58 9.57
C THR A 109 12.39 18.77 8.89
N GLN A 110 12.19 19.98 9.43
CA GLN A 110 12.81 21.18 8.88
C GLN A 110 14.35 21.06 8.81
N GLU A 111 14.98 20.49 9.85
CA GLU A 111 16.44 20.34 9.89
C GLU A 111 16.97 19.36 8.83
N GLU A 112 16.20 18.31 8.51
CA GLU A 112 16.52 17.41 7.41
C GLU A 112 16.37 18.12 6.05
N LEU A 113 15.30 18.89 5.86
CA LEU A 113 15.09 19.66 4.64
C LEU A 113 16.20 20.71 4.42
N GLU A 114 16.68 21.37 5.47
CA GLU A 114 17.80 22.32 5.40
C GLU A 114 19.07 21.69 4.82
N LYS A 115 19.29 20.39 5.08
CA LYS A 115 20.44 19.64 4.54
C LYS A 115 20.16 19.10 3.14
N LEU A 116 18.95 18.60 2.89
CA LEU A 116 18.60 17.88 1.66
C LEU A 116 18.20 18.80 0.50
N ILE A 117 17.56 19.93 0.76
CA ILE A 117 17.04 20.83 -0.29
C ILE A 117 18.16 21.39 -1.18
N PRO A 118 19.27 21.93 -0.65
CA PRO A 118 20.36 22.42 -1.50
C PRO A 118 20.96 21.30 -2.39
N LEU A 119 21.04 20.07 -1.87
CA LEU A 119 21.52 18.91 -2.64
C LEU A 119 20.52 18.53 -3.74
N ALA A 120 19.23 18.58 -3.43
CA ALA A 120 18.15 18.29 -4.38
C ALA A 120 18.07 19.32 -5.50
N GLU A 121 18.22 20.61 -5.18
CA GLU A 121 18.26 21.69 -6.15
C GLU A 121 19.44 21.54 -7.10
N GLN A 122 20.65 21.32 -6.56
CA GLN A 122 21.85 21.10 -7.36
C GLN A 122 21.69 19.89 -8.29
N LYS A 123 21.25 18.74 -7.76
CA LYS A 123 21.02 17.52 -8.55
C LYS A 123 19.99 17.75 -9.67
N TRP A 124 18.95 18.53 -9.39
CA TRP A 124 17.94 18.87 -10.38
C TRP A 124 18.53 19.76 -11.49
N ILE A 125 19.31 20.77 -11.14
CA ILE A 125 19.99 21.65 -12.09
C ILE A 125 20.99 20.85 -12.93
N ASP A 126 21.77 19.95 -12.33
CA ASP A 126 22.71 19.08 -13.05
C ASP A 126 21.99 18.19 -14.07
N TRP A 127 20.75 17.77 -13.76
CA TRP A 127 19.94 16.92 -14.64
C TRP A 127 19.15 17.69 -15.71
N LYS A 128 18.55 18.83 -15.37
CA LYS A 128 17.59 19.58 -16.20
C LYS A 128 18.09 20.96 -16.66
N GLY A 129 19.24 21.40 -16.19
CA GLY A 129 19.84 22.71 -16.46
C GLY A 129 19.24 23.88 -15.67
N LYS A 130 18.00 23.76 -15.17
CA LYS A 130 17.35 24.76 -14.31
C LYS A 130 16.29 24.13 -13.39
N LEU A 131 15.95 24.83 -12.31
CA LEU A 131 14.81 24.48 -11.45
C LEU A 131 13.47 24.67 -12.19
N PRO A 132 12.41 23.94 -11.80
CA PRO A 132 11.06 24.13 -12.35
C PRO A 132 10.55 25.56 -12.13
N ASP A 133 9.82 26.12 -13.09
CA ASP A 133 9.33 27.51 -12.99
C ASP A 133 8.30 27.70 -11.86
N ASN A 134 7.65 26.62 -11.42
CA ASN A 134 6.71 26.60 -10.30
C ASN A 134 7.34 26.13 -8.97
N TYR A 135 8.66 26.00 -8.92
CA TYR A 135 9.37 25.59 -7.71
C TYR A 135 9.45 26.75 -6.71
N VAL A 136 9.11 26.46 -5.46
CA VAL A 136 9.30 27.35 -4.31
C VAL A 136 10.12 26.60 -3.28
N SER A 137 11.23 27.21 -2.84
CA SER A 137 12.09 26.63 -1.82
C SER A 137 11.37 26.63 -0.47
N PRO A 138 11.37 25.51 0.27
CA PRO A 138 10.78 25.46 1.62
C PRO A 138 11.67 26.13 2.68
N LEU A 139 12.87 26.58 2.30
CA LEU A 139 13.83 27.26 3.19
C LEU A 139 13.72 28.77 3.12
N ASP A 140 13.13 29.31 2.05
CA ASP A 140 12.77 30.71 1.97
C ASP A 140 11.60 30.96 2.92
N LYS A 141 11.93 31.33 4.16
CA LYS A 141 10.98 31.92 5.09
C LYS A 141 10.78 33.38 4.70
N ASP A 142 9.53 33.76 4.39
CA ASP A 142 9.07 35.14 4.60
C ASP A 142 9.27 35.55 6.07
#